data_AF-A0A849D9F4-F1
#
_entry.id   AF-A0A849D9F4-F1
#
_cell.length_a   1.000
_cell.length_b   1.000
_cell.length_c   1.000
_cell.angle_alpha   90.00
_cell.angle_beta   90.00
_cell.angle_gamma   90.00
#
_symmetry.space_group_name_H-M   'P 1'
#
loop_
_entity.id
_entity.type
_entity.pdbx_description
1 polymer ?
#
loop_
_entity_poly.entity_id
_entity_poly.type
_entity_poly.pdbx_seq_one_letter_code
_entity_poly.pdbx_strand_id
1 'polypeptide(L)'
;GIGVDDTIHYIHRFKAEFSKDNMYYYTMHRTNTSIGNALYYTTLTVVIGFSILTLSNLIPTIYFGLLTMLVMIAALISNLILLPKLLLLVKPFKKVK
;
A
#
# COMPACT_ATOMS: atom_id res chain seq x y z
N GLY A 1 -3.45 -10.14 5.01
CA GLY A 1 -4.57 -9.86 4.11
C GLY A 1 -4.38 -8.50 3.52
N ILE A 2 -4.93 -7.48 4.17
CA ILE A 2 -5.00 -6.09 3.69
C ILE A 2 -3.71 -5.57 3.04
N GLY A 3 -2.55 -5.67 3.70
CA GLY A 3 -1.29 -5.18 3.10
C GLY A 3 -0.86 -5.90 1.81
N VAL A 4 -1.20 -7.19 1.67
CA VAL A 4 -0.98 -7.98 0.44
C VAL A 4 -1.99 -7.55 -0.62
N ASP A 5 -3.25 -7.34 -0.24
CA ASP A 5 -4.30 -6.87 -1.16
C ASP A 5 -3.94 -5.49 -1.73
N ASP A 6 -3.46 -4.57 -0.90
CA ASP A 6 -2.93 -3.26 -1.31
C ASP A 6 -1.76 -3.39 -2.30
N THR A 7 -0.85 -4.33 -2.05
CA THR A 7 0.27 -4.63 -2.96
C THR A 7 -0.26 -5.11 -4.32
N ILE A 8 -1.24 -6.02 -4.32
CA ILE A 8 -1.86 -6.55 -5.54
C ILE A 8 -2.54 -5.43 -6.32
N HIS A 9 -3.33 -4.58 -5.64
CA HIS A 9 -3.97 -3.42 -6.24
C HIS A 9 -2.95 -2.45 -6.85
N TYR A 10 -1.86 -2.18 -6.14
CA TYR A 10 -0.78 -1.31 -6.63
C TYR A 10 -0.11 -1.90 -7.88
N ILE A 11 0.30 -3.17 -7.85
CA ILE A 11 0.95 -3.85 -8.97
C ILE A 11 0.02 -3.93 -10.17
N HIS A 12 -1.25 -4.25 -9.96
CA HIS A 12 -2.25 -4.32 -11.02
C HIS A 12 -2.41 -2.95 -11.71
N ARG A 13 -2.50 -1.87 -10.93
CA ARG A 13 -2.56 -0.51 -11.47
C ARG A 13 -1.27 -0.12 -12.18
N PHE A 14 -0.12 -0.46 -11.60
CA PHE A 14 1.19 -0.22 -12.21
C PHE A 14 1.29 -0.89 -13.57
N LYS A 15 0.88 -2.15 -13.69
CA LYS A 15 0.88 -2.89 -14.96
C LYS A 15 -0.02 -2.21 -16.01
N ALA A 16 -1.21 -1.77 -15.61
CA ALA A 16 -2.14 -1.06 -16.51
C ALA A 16 -1.59 0.30 -16.97
N GLU A 17 -0.95 1.06 -16.08
CA GLU A 17 -0.31 2.34 -16.40
C GLU A 17 0.98 2.14 -17.21
N PHE A 18 1.70 1.03 -17.03
CA PHE A 18 2.93 0.71 -17.74
C PHE A 18 2.69 0.50 -19.24
N SER A 19 1.58 -0.14 -19.60
CA SER A 19 1.22 -0.40 -20.99
C SER A 19 1.00 0.87 -21.83
N LYS A 20 0.88 2.06 -21.21
CA LYS A 20 0.62 3.32 -21.92
C LYS A 20 1.87 3.92 -22.58
N ASP A 21 3.00 3.90 -21.88
CA ASP A 21 4.25 4.53 -22.36
C ASP A 21 5.49 3.65 -22.17
N ASN A 22 5.36 2.53 -21.46
CA ASN A 22 6.45 1.63 -21.08
C ASN A 22 7.63 2.34 -20.38
N MET A 23 7.35 3.44 -19.68
CA MET A 23 8.35 4.20 -18.94
C MET A 23 8.08 4.04 -17.44
N TYR A 24 8.92 3.22 -16.78
CA TYR A 24 8.78 2.90 -15.36
C TYR A 24 8.64 4.13 -14.45
N TYR A 25 9.44 5.16 -14.68
CA TYR A 25 9.45 6.37 -13.85
C TYR A 25 8.10 7.12 -13.91
N TYR A 26 7.60 7.38 -15.12
CA TYR A 26 6.31 8.04 -15.31
C TYR A 26 5.15 7.14 -14.87
N THR A 27 5.24 5.83 -15.13
CA THR A 27 4.27 4.83 -14.67
C THR A 27 4.15 4.83 -13.14
N MET A 28 5.28 4.84 -12.44
CA MET A 28 5.32 4.93 -10.98
C MET A 28 4.59 6.19 -10.51
N HIS A 29 4.89 7.34 -11.11
CA HIS A 29 4.28 8.59 -10.68
C HIS A 29 2.77 8.59 -10.88
N ARG A 30 2.27 8.17 -12.05
CA ARG A 30 0.83 8.02 -12.31
C ARG A 30 0.15 7.05 -11.36
N THR A 31 0.78 5.90 -11.12
CA THR A 31 0.25 4.88 -10.21
C THR A 31 0.14 5.43 -8.79
N ASN A 32 1.20 6.11 -8.31
CA ASN A 32 1.22 6.68 -6.98
C ASN A 32 0.17 7.78 -6.80
N THR A 33 -0.02 8.65 -7.80
CA THR A 33 -1.06 9.67 -7.77
C THR A 33 -2.47 9.08 -7.86
N SER A 34 -2.67 7.95 -8.54
CA SER A 34 -3.99 7.33 -8.66
C SER A 34 -4.37 6.46 -7.46
N ILE A 35 -3.62 5.37 -7.22
CA ILE A 35 -4.00 4.38 -6.21
C ILE A 35 -3.45 4.75 -4.84
N GLY A 36 -2.37 5.54 -4.78
CA GLY A 36 -1.72 5.88 -3.50
C GLY A 36 -2.64 6.60 -2.53
N ASN A 37 -3.50 7.50 -3.02
CA ASN A 37 -4.52 8.14 -2.20
C ASN A 37 -5.55 7.12 -1.66
N ALA A 38 -5.97 6.14 -2.46
CA ALA A 38 -6.90 5.10 -2.02
C ALA A 38 -6.30 4.22 -0.91
N LEU A 39 -5.03 3.81 -1.04
CA LEU A 39 -4.31 3.07 0.00
C LEU A 39 -4.16 3.89 1.29
N TYR A 40 -3.89 5.19 1.16
CA TYR A 40 -3.78 6.09 2.31
C TYR A 40 -5.09 6.18 3.09
N TYR A 41 -6.21 6.44 2.41
CA TYR A 41 -7.51 6.58 3.06
C TYR A 41 -7.99 5.28 3.70
N THR A 42 -7.83 4.15 3.01
CA THR A 42 -8.20 2.83 3.57
C THR A 42 -7.38 2.52 4.83
N THR A 43 -6.06 2.71 4.78
CA THR A 43 -5.19 2.56 5.96
C THR A 43 -5.63 3.48 7.10
N LEU A 44 -5.91 4.75 6.81
CA LEU A 44 -6.35 5.72 7.81
C LEU A 44 -7.65 5.28 8.48
N THR A 45 -8.64 4.85 7.70
CA THR A 45 -9.90 4.33 8.23
C THR A 45 -9.68 3.11 9.12
N VAL A 46 -8.80 2.18 8.74
CA VAL A 46 -8.46 1.01 9.56
C VAL A 46 -7.76 1.43 10.85
N VAL A 47 -6.76 2.32 10.79
CA VAL A 47 -6.06 2.81 11.97
C VAL A 47 -7.03 3.46 12.96
N ILE A 48 -7.92 4.33 12.47
CA ILE A 48 -8.96 4.95 13.31
C ILE A 48 -9.90 3.89 13.88
N GLY A 49 -10.38 2.92 13.09
CA GLY A 49 -11.27 1.87 13.57
C GLY A 49 -10.63 1.00 14.67
N PHE A 50 -9.36 0.62 14.52
CA PHE A 50 -8.63 -0.18 15.50
C PHE A 50 -8.14 0.65 16.71
N SER A 51 -8.06 1.97 16.59
CA SER A 51 -7.68 2.85 17.71
C SER A 51 -8.67 2.77 18.88
N ILE A 52 -9.96 2.55 18.60
CA ILE A 52 -11.02 2.40 19.61
C ILE A 52 -10.72 1.23 20.56
N LEU A 53 -10.05 0.18 20.07
CA LEU A 53 -9.68 -0.99 20.89
C LEU A 53 -8.68 -0.63 21.99
N THR A 54 -7.93 0.46 21.85
CA THR A 54 -7.00 0.93 22.89
C THR A 54 -7.70 1.50 24.12
N LEU A 55 -8.99 1.83 24.01
CA LEU A 55 -9.84 2.29 25.12
C LEU A 55 -10.45 1.12 25.92
N SER A 56 -10.16 -0.13 25.55
CA SER A 56 -10.70 -1.31 26.23
C SER A 56 -10.02 -1.53 27.60
N ASN A 57 -10.74 -2.15 28.54
CA ASN A 57 -10.18 -2.59 29.82
C ASN A 57 -9.44 -3.94 29.74
N LEU A 58 -9.51 -4.62 28.59
CA LEU A 58 -8.87 -5.91 28.39
C LEU A 58 -7.49 -5.71 27.74
N ILE A 59 -6.43 -6.00 28.49
CA ILE A 59 -5.04 -5.91 28.02
C ILE A 59 -4.81 -6.59 26.66
N PRO A 60 -5.34 -7.82 26.39
CA PRO A 60 -5.18 -8.44 25.07
C PRO A 60 -5.77 -7.62 23.92
N THR A 61 -6.90 -6.96 24.15
CA THR A 61 -7.59 -6.12 23.15
C THR A 61 -6.80 -4.85 22.85
N ILE A 62 -6.21 -4.23 23.88
CA ILE A 62 -5.35 -3.05 23.71
C ILE A 62 -4.14 -3.40 22.84
N TYR A 63 -3.43 -4.48 23.16
CA TYR A 63 -2.26 -4.91 22.38
C TYR A 63 -2.61 -5.27 20.95
N PHE A 64 -3.74 -5.94 20.73
CA PHE A 64 -4.22 -6.25 19.39
C PHE A 64 -4.50 -4.98 18.58
N GLY A 65 -5.16 -3.98 19.17
CA GLY A 65 -5.40 -2.69 18.54
C GLY A 65 -4.10 -1.96 18.18
N LEU A 66 -3.17 -1.86 19.13
CA LEU A 66 -1.87 -1.21 18.93
C LEU A 66 -1.04 -1.89 17.83
N LEU A 67 -0.93 -3.23 17.89
CA LEU A 67 -0.17 -3.99 16.90
C LEU A 67 -0.79 -3.86 15.51
N THR A 68 -2.12 -3.91 15.41
CA THR A 68 -2.81 -3.76 14.12
C THR A 68 -2.56 -2.39 13.51
N MET A 69 -2.67 -1.32 14.29
CA MET A 69 -2.36 0.03 13.80
C MET A 69 -0.92 0.13 13.30
N LEU A 70 0.04 -0.42 14.05
CA LEU A 70 1.46 -0.42 13.66
C LEU A 70 1.68 -1.16 12.34
N VAL A 71 1.11 -2.36 12.20
CA VAL A 71 1.21 -3.17 10.98
C VAL A 71 0.60 -2.46 9.78
N MET A 72 -0.54 -1.80 9.97
CA MET A 72 -1.22 -1.06 8.89
C MET A 72 -0.42 0.14 8.40
N ILE A 73 0.17 0.91 9.32
CA ILE A 73 1.07 2.02 8.96
C ILE A 73 2.31 1.50 8.23
N ALA A 74 2.92 0.43 8.74
CA ALA A 74 4.08 -0.20 8.10
C ALA A 74 3.76 -0.72 6.69
N ALA A 75 2.58 -1.33 6.51
CA ALA A 75 2.10 -1.80 5.21
C ALA A 75 1.93 -0.64 4.21
N LEU A 76 1.33 0.47 4.64
CA LEU A 76 1.17 1.66 3.79
C LEU A 76 2.53 2.22 3.34
N ILE A 77 3.49 2.36 4.28
CA ILE A 77 4.84 2.81 3.97
C ILE A 77 5.52 1.86 2.98
N SER A 78 5.37 0.54 3.19
CA SER A 78 5.90 -0.47 2.27
C SER A 78 5.30 -0.32 0.87
N ASN A 79 3.99 -0.11 0.76
CA ASN A 79 3.31 -0.03 -0.53
C ASN A 79 3.55 1.28 -1.30
N LEU A 80 3.72 2.41 -0.60
CA LEU A 80 3.92 3.71 -1.26
C LEU A 80 5.40 4.10 -1.45
N ILE A 81 6.33 3.46 -0.74
CA ILE A 81 7.76 3.79 -0.82
C ILE A 81 8.58 2.59 -1.28
N LEU A 82 8.51 1.48 -0.55
CA LEU A 82 9.38 0.33 -0.81
C LEU A 82 9.02 -0.36 -2.14
N LEU A 83 7.73 -0.65 -2.34
CA LEU A 83 7.21 -1.31 -3.54
C LEU A 83 7.55 -0.56 -4.85
N PRO A 84 7.24 0.74 -5.01
CA PRO A 84 7.59 1.46 -6.24
C PRO A 84 9.10 1.50 -6.48
N LYS A 85 9.91 1.64 -5.43
CA LYS A 85 11.38 1.59 -5.54
C LYS A 85 11.85 0.21 -6.03
N LEU A 86 11.28 -0.88 -5.51
CA LEU A 86 11.58 -2.23 -5.96
C LEU A 86 11.17 -2.45 -7.42
N LEU A 87 9.99 -1.97 -7.82
CA LEU A 87 9.54 -2.05 -9.22
C LEU A 87 10.47 -1.30 -10.18
N LEU A 88 11.00 -0.14 -9.77
CA LEU A 88 11.98 0.63 -10.54
C LEU A 88 13.35 -0.07 -10.68
N LEU A 89 13.78 -0.79 -9.64
CA LEU A 89 15.05 -1.51 -9.63
C LEU A 89 14.99 -2.82 -10.40
N VAL A 90 13.96 -3.64 -10.14
CA VAL A 90 13.82 -4.99 -10.72
C VAL A 90 13.34 -4.92 -12.18
N LYS A 91 12.51 -3.93 -12.51
CA LYS A 91 11.89 -3.77 -13.84
C LYS A 91 11.27 -5.07 -14.38
N PRO A 92 10.31 -5.69 -13.67
CA PRO A 92 9.77 -7.01 -14.02
C PRO A 92 8.91 -7.05 -15.30
N PHE A 93 8.30 -5.92 -15.68
CA PHE A 93 7.54 -5.74 -16.91
C PHE A 93 8.46 -5.42 -18.10
N LYS A 94 8.41 -6.24 -19.14
CA LYS A 94 9.11 -6.00 -20.42
C LYS A 94 8.29 -5.07 -21.31
N LYS A 95 8.97 -4.21 -22.09
CA LYS A 95 8.37 -3.48 -23.21
C LYS A 95 7.72 -4.51 -24.14
N VAL A 96 6.42 -4.38 -24.37
CA VAL A 96 5.77 -5.07 -25.49
C VAL A 96 6.34 -4.41 -26.75
N LYS A 97 7.02 -5.21 -27.59
CA LYS A 97 7.54 -4.77 -28.89
C LYS A 97 6.39 -4.40 -29.81
#